data_AF-A0A956J0V7-F1
#
_entry.id   AF-A0A956J0V7-F1
#
_cell.length_a   1.000
_cell.length_b   1.000
_cell.length_c   1.000
_cell.angle_alpha   90.00
_cell.angle_beta   90.00
_cell.angle_gamma   90.00
#
_symmetry.space_group_name_H-M   'P 1'
#
loop_
_entity.id
_entity.type
_entity.pdbx_description
1 polymer ?
#
loop_
_entity_poly.entity_id
_entity_poly.type
_entity_poly.pdbx_seq_one_letter_code
_entity_poly.pdbx_strand_id
1 'polypeptide(L)'
;SGLPFAQGLSITFLERILDGLIMLGLLAVAFFSLPQSTHQGWLGATLQIAALVFSVALVGVLAAVLAPSLILRWTSRVAHRVAPRMHDRFVRVIDQAVRGVAYLREPRAALGIAALSLLVWLCEAGLFLCLLPAFGLAFDPRLALLAMTVTNLGILVPSSPGFIGPFHFFCMRALTAVGIAEATGFGYAALVHLAFYVPITLWGVGIIVAYGFRLGANLDAQKSASPLGLLDPGQRFLTPGERSDPAPSAITIALCEALIPEESADVPAHAEVVKSCASFTAGQLAALPFRLRVYYGVGMLALRTATLLRFARPFCKLDQRRRRRWVEAWAYGRLSLGRALLRAPRSTTLLAYYEHPAVQGALGVEPSSRSAASDAVILQLKPGRRANG
;
A
#
# COMPACT_ATOMS: atom_id res chain seq x y z
N SER A 1 7.70 -2.67 1.68
CA SER A 1 8.28 -1.42 1.17
C SER A 1 9.70 -1.31 1.69
N GLY A 2 10.70 -1.45 0.83
CA GLY A 2 12.12 -1.39 1.21
C GLY A 2 12.64 0.05 1.25
N LEU A 3 12.05 0.91 2.08
CA LEU A 3 12.62 2.23 2.33
C LEU A 3 13.79 2.08 3.34
N PRO A 4 14.93 2.76 3.13
CA PRO A 4 16.01 2.79 4.11
C PRO A 4 15.46 3.20 5.49
N PHE A 5 15.84 2.49 6.56
CA PHE A 5 15.36 2.72 7.94
C PHE A 5 15.44 4.19 8.36
N ALA A 6 16.52 4.88 7.98
CA ALA A 6 16.72 6.30 8.23
C ALA A 6 15.65 7.19 7.56
N GLN A 7 15.21 6.84 6.34
CA GLN A 7 14.20 7.59 5.61
C GLN A 7 12.80 7.39 6.21
N GLY A 8 12.48 6.18 6.68
CA GLY A 8 11.26 5.91 7.44
C GLY A 8 11.19 6.73 8.73
N LEU A 9 12.27 6.76 9.50
CA LEU A 9 12.40 7.58 10.71
C LEU A 9 12.20 9.08 10.43
N SER A 10 12.79 9.61 9.37
CA SER A 10 12.61 11.02 8.99
C SER A 10 11.17 11.35 8.61
N ILE A 11 10.48 10.46 7.90
CA ILE A 11 9.07 10.65 7.53
C ILE A 11 8.18 10.62 8.77
N THR A 12 8.33 9.60 9.63
CA THR A 12 7.56 9.50 10.88
C THR A 12 7.83 10.70 11.79
N PHE A 13 9.07 11.15 11.89
CA PHE A 13 9.41 12.33 12.67
C PHE A 13 8.72 13.60 12.13
N LEU A 14 8.74 13.80 10.81
CA LEU A 14 8.04 14.92 10.17
C LEU A 14 6.53 14.85 10.39
N GLU A 15 5.93 13.67 10.23
CA GLU A 15 4.52 13.41 10.49
C GLU A 15 4.14 13.81 11.92
N ARG A 16 4.93 13.38 12.92
CA ARG A 16 4.71 13.73 14.33
C ARG A 16 4.82 15.23 14.61
N ILE A 17 5.72 15.94 13.93
CA ILE A 17 5.83 17.40 14.06
C ILE A 17 4.56 18.08 13.51
N LEU A 18 4.10 17.66 12.34
CA LEU A 18 2.94 18.24 11.69
C LEU A 18 1.65 17.94 12.47
N ASP A 19 1.51 16.72 12.95
CA ASP A 19 0.42 16.31 13.82
C ASP A 19 0.44 17.08 15.15
N GLY A 20 1.63 17.24 15.75
CA GLY A 20 1.83 18.12 16.88
C GLY A 20 1.34 19.54 16.57
N LEU A 21 1.69 20.09 15.39
CA LEU A 21 1.30 21.43 15.00
C LEU A 21 -0.23 21.63 14.96
N ILE A 22 -0.95 20.68 14.35
CA ILE A 22 -2.40 20.72 14.28
C ILE A 22 -3.03 20.55 15.65
N MET A 23 -2.56 19.58 16.45
CA MET A 23 -3.05 19.37 17.82
C MET A 23 -2.95 20.64 18.67
N LEU A 24 -1.93 21.48 18.43
CA LEU A 24 -1.79 22.75 19.14
C LEU A 24 -2.73 23.82 18.69
N GLY A 25 -2.96 23.93 17.38
CA GLY A 25 -3.99 24.82 16.85
C GLY A 25 -5.32 24.48 17.50
N LEU A 26 -5.65 23.19 17.59
CA LEU A 26 -6.86 22.71 18.25
C LEU A 26 -6.85 22.97 19.76
N LEU A 27 -5.71 22.81 20.44
CA LEU A 27 -5.59 23.10 21.88
C LEU A 27 -5.78 24.59 22.15
N ALA A 28 -5.21 25.46 21.31
CA ALA A 28 -5.39 26.90 21.39
C ALA A 28 -6.86 27.27 21.17
N VAL A 29 -7.52 26.70 20.15
CA VAL A 29 -8.94 26.88 19.91
C VAL A 29 -9.76 26.44 21.13
N ALA A 30 -9.47 25.29 21.73
CA ALA A 30 -10.14 24.82 22.94
C ALA A 30 -9.92 25.80 24.11
N PHE A 31 -8.69 26.24 24.33
CA PHE A 31 -8.32 27.17 25.40
C PHE A 31 -9.06 28.51 25.30
N PHE A 32 -9.09 29.13 24.11
CA PHE A 32 -9.78 30.40 23.88
C PHE A 32 -11.31 30.26 23.86
N SER A 33 -11.83 29.06 23.62
CA SER A 33 -13.28 28.81 23.59
C SER A 33 -13.88 28.52 24.98
N LEU A 34 -13.04 28.17 25.96
CA LEU A 34 -13.44 27.87 27.33
C LEU A 34 -13.49 29.14 28.20
N PRO A 35 -14.38 29.20 29.21
CA PRO A 35 -14.43 30.30 30.16
C PRO A 35 -13.09 30.53 30.87
N GLN A 36 -12.74 31.79 31.14
CA GLN A 36 -11.48 32.13 31.85
C GLN A 36 -11.37 31.51 33.25
N SER A 37 -12.48 31.13 33.87
CA SER A 37 -12.47 30.40 35.14
C SER A 37 -11.77 29.04 35.04
N THR A 38 -11.77 28.41 33.86
CA THR A 38 -11.06 27.15 33.57
C THR A 38 -9.55 27.35 33.43
N HIS A 39 -9.08 28.60 33.31
CA HIS A 39 -7.65 28.91 33.13
C HIS A 39 -6.88 28.96 34.46
N GLN A 40 -7.54 28.69 35.59
CA GLN A 40 -6.93 28.77 36.91
C GLN A 40 -6.35 27.41 37.35
N GLY A 41 -5.22 27.44 38.07
CA GLY A 41 -4.56 26.24 38.62
C GLY A 41 -3.63 25.51 37.65
N TRP A 42 -3.45 24.20 37.87
CA TRP A 42 -2.49 23.37 37.14
C TRP A 42 -2.79 23.28 35.64
N LEU A 43 -4.06 23.33 35.24
CA LEU A 43 -4.47 23.24 33.83
C LEU A 43 -3.99 24.47 33.06
N GLY A 44 -4.23 25.67 33.58
CA GLY A 44 -3.77 26.92 32.97
C GLY A 44 -2.25 26.96 32.78
N ALA A 45 -1.49 26.59 33.81
CA ALA A 45 -0.03 26.50 33.72
C ALA A 45 0.43 25.47 32.67
N THR A 46 -0.22 24.30 32.62
CA THR A 46 0.06 23.26 31.62
C THR A 46 -0.21 23.74 30.20
N LEU A 47 -1.34 24.44 30.00
CA LEU A 47 -1.73 25.00 28.71
C LEU A 47 -0.76 26.11 28.27
N GLN A 48 -0.29 26.96 29.19
CA GLN A 48 0.72 27.99 28.90
C GLN A 48 2.08 27.40 28.53
N ILE A 49 2.55 26.41 29.29
CA ILE A 49 3.83 25.72 28.99
C ILE A 49 3.73 25.01 27.64
N ALA A 50 2.63 24.30 27.38
CA ALA A 50 2.37 23.70 26.08
C ALA A 50 2.42 24.79 25.00
N ALA A 51 1.61 25.84 25.10
CA ALA A 51 1.59 26.93 24.13
C ALA A 51 2.99 27.52 23.86
N LEU A 52 3.82 27.71 24.89
CA LEU A 52 5.19 28.20 24.74
C LEU A 52 6.10 27.21 24.00
N VAL A 53 6.22 25.98 24.51
CA VAL A 53 7.08 24.92 23.93
C VAL A 53 6.78 24.74 22.45
N PHE A 54 5.50 24.79 22.12
CA PHE A 54 5.03 24.53 20.79
C PHE A 54 5.02 25.74 19.86
N SER A 55 4.88 26.96 20.39
CA SER A 55 5.16 28.17 19.62
C SER A 55 6.64 28.20 19.19
N VAL A 56 7.55 27.80 20.10
CA VAL A 56 8.99 27.65 19.78
C VAL A 56 9.18 26.58 18.70
N ALA A 57 8.50 25.43 18.80
CA ALA A 57 8.56 24.38 17.79
C ALA A 57 8.05 24.87 16.42
N LEU A 58 6.91 25.56 16.36
CA LEU A 58 6.35 26.14 15.14
C LEU A 58 7.33 27.13 14.50
N VAL A 59 7.91 28.05 15.28
CA VAL A 59 8.91 29.01 14.78
C VAL A 59 10.13 28.27 14.23
N GLY A 60 10.59 27.22 14.90
CA GLY A 60 11.68 26.36 14.42
C GLY A 60 11.38 25.69 13.08
N VAL A 61 10.17 25.15 12.91
CA VAL A 61 9.70 24.55 11.65
C VAL A 61 9.58 25.60 10.55
N LEU A 62 8.97 26.75 10.81
CA LEU A 62 8.86 27.85 9.85
C LEU A 62 10.24 28.35 9.43
N ALA A 63 11.17 28.48 10.36
CA ALA A 63 12.56 28.82 10.03
C ALA A 63 13.22 27.73 9.17
N ALA A 64 12.94 26.44 9.39
CA ALA A 64 13.46 25.33 8.56
C ALA A 64 12.91 25.34 7.14
N VAL A 65 11.64 25.71 7.00
CA VAL A 65 10.97 25.85 5.71
C VAL A 65 11.50 27.08 4.97
N LEU A 66 11.47 28.26 5.60
CA LEU A 66 11.70 29.55 4.96
C LEU A 66 13.17 29.95 4.87
N ALA A 67 13.99 29.53 5.84
CA ALA A 67 15.39 29.94 5.98
C ALA A 67 16.32 28.75 6.34
N PRO A 68 16.38 27.68 5.52
CA PRO A 68 17.20 26.49 5.80
C PRO A 68 18.68 26.79 6.00
N SER A 69 19.22 27.71 5.19
CA SER A 69 20.62 28.11 5.21
C SER A 69 20.96 28.85 6.51
N LEU A 70 20.00 29.58 7.10
CA LEU A 70 20.17 30.26 8.37
C LEU A 70 20.28 29.24 9.50
N ILE A 71 19.37 28.25 9.55
CA ILE A 71 19.41 27.18 10.56
C ILE A 71 20.73 26.41 10.49
N LEU A 72 21.15 25.97 9.31
CA LEU A 72 22.39 25.21 9.16
C LEU A 72 23.62 26.02 9.60
N ARG A 73 23.65 27.32 9.30
CA ARG A 73 24.72 28.22 9.76
C ARG A 73 24.72 28.38 11.28
N TRP A 74 23.56 28.59 11.90
CA TRP A 74 23.45 28.68 13.36
C TRP A 74 23.82 27.37 14.04
N THR A 75 23.31 26.24 13.55
CA THR A 75 23.66 24.91 14.05
C THR A 75 25.16 24.67 13.97
N SER A 76 25.78 24.97 12.83
CA SER A 76 27.24 24.83 12.68
C SER A 76 27.99 25.69 13.70
N ARG A 77 27.65 26.98 13.84
CA ARG A 77 28.31 27.86 14.83
C ARG A 77 28.13 27.39 16.28
N VAL A 78 26.93 26.97 16.66
CA VAL A 78 26.63 26.49 18.01
C VAL A 78 27.32 25.15 18.27
N ALA A 79 27.22 24.20 17.34
CA ALA A 79 27.85 22.89 17.46
C ALA A 79 29.38 23.00 17.53
N HIS A 80 29.98 23.93 16.79
CA HIS A 80 31.41 24.21 16.87
C HIS A 80 31.83 24.73 18.25
N ARG A 81 31.00 25.55 18.91
CA ARG A 81 31.29 26.07 20.26
C ARG A 81 31.02 25.07 21.38
N VAL A 82 29.91 24.35 21.32
CA VAL A 82 29.41 23.54 22.44
C VAL A 82 29.95 22.10 22.40
N ALA A 83 30.04 21.51 21.21
CA ALA A 83 30.39 20.09 21.06
C ALA A 83 31.20 19.84 19.77
N PRO A 84 32.44 20.37 19.66
CA PRO A 84 33.24 20.31 18.44
C PRO A 84 33.50 18.87 17.95
N ARG A 85 33.63 17.91 18.87
CA ARG A 85 33.82 16.48 18.54
C ARG A 85 32.60 15.82 17.90
N MET A 86 31.40 16.38 18.09
CA MET A 86 30.14 15.88 17.53
C MET A 86 29.57 16.80 16.46
N HIS A 87 30.32 17.83 16.03
CA HIS A 87 29.85 18.86 15.12
C HIS A 87 29.20 18.29 13.87
N ASP A 88 29.93 17.45 13.13
CA ASP A 88 29.44 16.85 11.88
C ASP A 88 28.21 15.97 12.09
N ARG A 89 28.09 15.34 13.25
CA ARG A 89 26.92 14.53 13.60
C ARG A 89 25.70 15.42 13.83
N PHE A 90 25.84 16.50 14.61
CA PHE A 90 24.75 17.45 14.85
C PHE A 90 24.31 18.16 13.57
N VAL A 91 25.26 18.67 12.78
CA VAL A 91 24.97 19.33 11.51
C VAL A 91 24.26 18.38 10.54
N ARG A 92 24.67 17.11 10.47
CA ARG A 92 24.03 16.10 9.61
C ARG A 92 22.59 15.79 10.05
N VAL A 93 22.34 15.66 11.35
CA VAL A 93 20.97 15.43 11.88
C VAL A 93 20.07 16.62 11.55
N ILE A 94 20.55 17.85 11.73
CA ILE A 94 19.76 19.04 11.40
C ILE A 94 19.58 19.21 9.89
N ASP A 95 20.59 18.91 9.06
CA ASP A 95 20.43 18.91 7.59
C ASP A 95 19.38 17.90 7.13
N GLN A 96 19.37 16.70 7.70
CA GLN A 96 18.32 15.71 7.43
C GLN A 96 16.94 16.20 7.87
N ALA A 97 16.82 16.82 9.05
CA ALA A 97 15.57 17.41 9.50
C ALA A 97 15.09 18.54 8.57
N VAL A 98 15.96 19.49 8.23
CA VAL A 98 15.65 20.62 7.31
C VAL A 98 15.23 20.11 5.93
N ARG A 99 15.89 19.08 5.39
CA ARG A 99 15.48 18.43 4.14
C ARG A 99 14.14 17.71 4.27
N GLY A 100 13.85 17.11 5.42
CA GLY A 100 12.56 16.47 5.70
C GLY A 100 11.40 17.46 5.62
N VAL A 101 11.57 18.67 6.13
CA VAL A 101 10.54 19.73 6.06
C VAL A 101 10.50 20.43 4.69
N ALA A 102 11.42 20.13 3.77
CA ALA A 102 11.48 20.80 2.46
C ALA A 102 10.21 20.57 1.62
N TYR A 103 9.51 19.46 1.80
CA TYR A 103 8.22 19.19 1.12
C TYR A 103 7.11 20.18 1.52
N LEU A 104 7.22 20.82 2.70
CA LEU A 104 6.29 21.88 3.12
C LEU A 104 6.52 23.21 2.40
N ARG A 105 7.58 23.33 1.57
CA ARG A 105 7.81 24.53 0.74
C ARG A 105 6.85 24.62 -0.43
N GLU A 106 6.30 23.49 -0.87
CA GLU A 106 5.26 23.51 -1.89
C GLU A 106 3.92 23.78 -1.21
N PRO A 107 3.30 24.96 -1.43
CA PRO A 107 2.11 25.37 -0.66
C PRO A 107 0.92 24.43 -0.87
N ARG A 108 0.78 23.83 -2.06
CA ARG A 108 -0.28 22.85 -2.34
C ARG A 108 -0.09 21.56 -1.55
N ALA A 109 1.14 21.04 -1.51
CA ALA A 109 1.46 19.85 -0.74
C ALA A 109 1.32 20.11 0.77
N ALA A 110 1.83 21.25 1.25
CA ALA A 110 1.70 21.67 2.64
C ALA A 110 0.23 21.82 3.07
N LEU A 111 -0.60 22.48 2.27
CA LEU A 111 -2.04 22.61 2.51
C LEU A 111 -2.74 21.25 2.49
N GLY A 112 -2.39 20.37 1.55
CA GLY A 112 -2.94 19.02 1.49
C GLY A 112 -2.64 18.20 2.74
N ILE A 113 -1.39 18.24 3.22
CA ILE A 113 -0.98 17.55 4.45
C ILE A 113 -1.67 18.17 5.68
N ALA A 114 -1.67 19.49 5.80
CA ALA A 114 -2.33 20.19 6.91
C ALA A 114 -3.84 19.90 6.96
N ALA A 115 -4.52 19.90 5.80
CA ALA A 115 -5.94 19.57 5.72
C ALA A 115 -6.23 18.12 6.08
N LEU A 116 -5.40 17.17 5.62
CA LEU A 116 -5.53 15.76 5.99
C LEU A 116 -5.29 15.53 7.48
N SER A 117 -4.23 16.09 8.05
CA SER A 117 -3.98 16.00 9.50
C SER A 117 -5.12 16.64 10.28
N LEU A 118 -5.58 17.84 9.90
CA LEU A 118 -6.75 18.47 10.53
C LEU A 118 -7.99 17.59 10.46
N LEU A 119 -8.27 16.97 9.32
CA LEU A 119 -9.40 16.05 9.18
C LEU A 119 -9.28 14.85 10.11
N VAL A 120 -8.09 14.24 10.22
CA VAL A 120 -7.82 13.13 11.15
C VAL A 120 -8.11 13.55 12.59
N TRP A 121 -7.58 14.69 13.03
CA TRP A 121 -7.80 15.18 14.39
C TRP A 121 -9.23 15.61 14.65
N LEU A 122 -9.95 16.16 13.67
CA LEU A 122 -11.37 16.47 13.79
C LEU A 122 -12.24 15.20 13.85
N CYS A 123 -11.89 14.15 13.11
CA CYS A 123 -12.54 12.85 13.23
C CYS A 123 -12.34 12.26 14.64
N GLU A 124 -11.14 12.39 15.20
CA GLU A 124 -10.86 11.94 16.56
C GLU A 124 -11.58 12.79 17.62
N ALA A 125 -11.57 14.11 17.49
CA ALA A 125 -12.38 15.00 18.33
C ALA A 125 -13.88 14.66 18.22
N GLY A 126 -14.34 14.27 17.02
CA GLY A 126 -15.68 13.75 16.79
C GLY A 126 -15.98 12.47 17.55
N LEU A 127 -15.03 11.53 17.64
CA LEU A 127 -15.15 10.33 18.48
C LEU A 127 -15.35 10.71 19.96
N PHE A 128 -14.53 11.62 20.49
CA PHE A 128 -14.69 12.13 21.86
C PHE A 128 -16.08 12.75 22.04
N LEU A 129 -16.46 13.68 21.15
CA LEU A 129 -17.72 14.40 21.20
C LEU A 129 -18.95 13.47 21.19
N CYS A 130 -18.96 12.46 20.32
CA CYS A 130 -20.05 11.49 20.21
C CYS A 130 -20.20 10.59 21.44
N LEU A 131 -19.16 10.45 22.26
CA LEU A 131 -19.19 9.62 23.46
C LEU A 131 -19.59 10.39 24.73
N LEU A 132 -19.59 11.73 24.71
CA LEU A 132 -20.01 12.55 25.86
C LEU A 132 -21.44 12.22 26.35
N PRO A 133 -22.46 12.07 25.47
CA PRO A 133 -23.82 11.78 25.92
C PRO A 133 -23.97 10.43 26.66
N ALA A 134 -23.09 9.46 26.39
CA ALA A 134 -23.11 8.16 27.07
C ALA A 134 -22.85 8.27 28.59
N PHE A 135 -22.28 9.40 29.04
CA PHE A 135 -21.99 9.69 30.44
C PHE A 135 -22.86 10.83 31.01
N GLY A 136 -23.95 11.19 30.30
CA GLY A 136 -24.83 12.30 30.70
C GLY A 136 -24.19 13.68 30.56
N LEU A 137 -23.10 13.81 29.82
CA LEU A 137 -22.46 15.09 29.53
C LEU A 137 -23.12 15.73 28.30
N ALA A 138 -23.20 17.06 28.30
CA ALA A 138 -23.72 17.80 27.15
C ALA A 138 -22.84 17.56 25.91
N PHE A 139 -23.47 17.59 24.74
CA PHE A 139 -22.78 17.54 23.45
C PHE A 139 -22.02 18.86 23.23
N ASP A 140 -20.82 18.96 23.81
CA ASP A 140 -19.98 20.16 23.79
C ASP A 140 -18.66 19.90 23.04
N PRO A 141 -18.51 20.45 21.82
CA PRO A 141 -17.27 20.34 21.04
C PRO A 141 -16.04 20.88 21.78
N ARG A 142 -16.20 21.88 22.66
CA ARG A 142 -15.08 22.50 23.38
C ARG A 142 -14.51 21.53 24.42
N LEU A 143 -15.40 20.86 25.15
CA LEU A 143 -15.05 19.83 26.10
C LEU A 143 -14.38 18.64 25.42
N ALA A 144 -14.93 18.19 24.29
CA ALA A 144 -14.35 17.11 23.50
C ALA A 144 -12.94 17.46 22.99
N LEU A 145 -12.77 18.67 22.44
CA LEU A 145 -11.47 19.17 21.99
C LEU A 145 -10.46 19.27 23.14
N LEU A 146 -10.87 19.79 24.30
CA LEU A 146 -10.01 19.86 25.49
C LEU A 146 -9.56 18.46 25.93
N ALA A 147 -10.52 17.54 26.10
CA ALA A 147 -10.24 16.19 26.53
C ALA A 147 -9.31 15.48 25.53
N MET A 148 -9.59 15.57 24.23
CA MET A 148 -8.78 14.95 23.18
C MET A 148 -7.35 15.53 23.14
N THR A 149 -7.21 16.86 23.12
CA THR A 149 -5.90 17.52 23.00
C THR A 149 -5.03 17.31 24.23
N VAL A 150 -5.58 17.44 25.45
CA VAL A 150 -4.84 17.19 26.70
C VAL A 150 -4.41 15.73 26.80
N THR A 151 -5.29 14.79 26.40
CA THR A 151 -4.98 13.36 26.40
C THR A 151 -3.85 13.04 25.43
N ASN A 152 -3.98 13.47 24.18
CA ASN A 152 -3.00 13.14 23.13
C ASN A 152 -1.65 13.82 23.36
N LEU A 153 -1.65 14.98 24.01
CA LEU A 153 -0.41 15.61 24.45
C LEU A 153 0.25 14.87 25.61
N GLY A 154 -0.54 14.40 26.57
CA GLY A 154 -0.06 13.66 27.72
C GLY A 154 0.57 12.31 27.38
N ILE A 155 0.03 11.61 26.37
CA ILE A 155 0.57 10.31 25.91
C ILE A 155 1.82 10.45 25.01
N LEU A 156 2.27 11.67 24.70
CA LEU A 156 3.57 11.88 24.04
C LEU A 156 4.73 11.44 24.93
N VAL A 157 4.52 11.41 26.26
CA VAL A 157 5.51 10.87 27.20
C VAL A 157 5.53 9.34 27.05
N PRO A 158 6.63 8.76 26.51
CA PRO A 158 6.71 7.33 26.33
C PRO A 158 6.62 6.63 27.69
N SER A 159 5.72 5.64 27.78
CA SER A 159 5.31 5.06 29.05
C SER A 159 4.96 3.58 28.86
N SER A 160 3.67 3.24 28.84
CA SER A 160 3.17 1.87 28.78
C SER A 160 2.74 1.46 27.35
N PRO A 161 2.84 0.17 27.00
CA PRO A 161 2.27 -0.35 25.76
C PRO A 161 0.79 0.03 25.66
N GLY A 162 0.41 0.62 24.53
CA GLY A 162 -0.96 1.09 24.29
C GLY A 162 -1.39 2.28 25.15
N PHE A 163 -0.48 2.98 25.82
CA PHE A 163 -0.77 4.20 26.60
C PHE A 163 -1.77 4.00 27.75
N ILE A 164 -1.93 2.76 28.22
CA ILE A 164 -2.78 2.42 29.36
C ILE A 164 -2.24 3.09 30.63
N GLY A 165 -3.06 3.92 31.28
CA GLY A 165 -2.65 4.71 32.43
C GLY A 165 -2.58 6.19 32.06
N PRO A 166 -1.55 6.66 31.32
CA PRO A 166 -1.44 8.06 30.92
C PRO A 166 -2.65 8.54 30.12
N PHE A 167 -3.17 7.75 29.18
CA PHE A 167 -4.38 8.10 28.44
C PHE A 167 -5.55 8.37 29.40
N HIS A 168 -5.81 7.44 30.32
CA HIS A 168 -6.90 7.56 31.30
C HIS A 168 -6.69 8.74 32.24
N PHE A 169 -5.46 8.91 32.72
CA PHE A 169 -5.08 9.99 33.62
C PHE A 169 -5.31 11.36 32.97
N PHE A 170 -4.72 11.63 31.81
CA PHE A 170 -4.81 12.95 31.18
C PHE A 170 -6.23 13.27 30.70
N CYS A 171 -6.96 12.28 30.19
CA CYS A 171 -8.36 12.46 29.80
C CYS A 171 -9.25 12.80 31.00
N MET A 172 -9.17 11.99 32.07
CA MET A 172 -9.87 12.24 33.31
C MET A 172 -9.52 13.61 33.89
N ARG A 173 -8.23 13.96 33.92
CA ARG A 173 -7.76 15.26 34.42
C ARG A 173 -8.30 16.43 33.61
N ALA A 174 -8.38 16.32 32.28
CA ALA A 174 -8.99 17.33 31.44
C ALA A 174 -10.47 17.57 31.77
N LEU A 175 -11.23 16.49 32.01
CA LEU A 175 -12.65 16.58 32.37
C LEU A 175 -12.86 17.09 33.80
N THR A 176 -12.07 16.63 34.78
CA THR A 176 -12.17 17.13 36.16
C THR A 176 -11.81 18.61 36.27
N ALA A 177 -10.96 19.13 35.37
CA ALA A 177 -10.60 20.54 35.35
C ALA A 177 -11.76 21.47 34.95
N VAL A 178 -12.82 20.94 34.34
CA VAL A 178 -14.07 21.67 34.07
C VAL A 178 -15.19 21.31 35.04
N GLY A 179 -14.87 20.62 36.14
CA GLY A 179 -15.82 20.28 37.20
C GLY A 179 -16.56 18.95 37.04
N ILE A 180 -16.17 18.09 36.09
CA ILE A 180 -16.76 16.75 35.95
C ILE A 180 -16.22 15.83 37.05
N ALA A 181 -17.09 15.01 37.63
CA ALA A 181 -16.71 14.06 38.68
C ALA A 181 -15.64 13.07 38.18
N GLU A 182 -14.65 12.76 39.03
CA GLU A 182 -13.51 11.91 38.68
C GLU A 182 -13.93 10.52 38.18
N ALA A 183 -14.91 9.90 38.85
CA ALA A 183 -15.46 8.60 38.44
C ALA A 183 -16.05 8.63 37.01
N THR A 184 -16.80 9.69 36.69
CA THR A 184 -17.36 9.91 35.35
C THR A 184 -16.24 10.15 34.33
N GLY A 185 -15.25 10.97 34.68
CA GLY A 185 -14.11 11.27 33.81
C GLY A 185 -13.27 10.03 33.50
N PHE A 186 -13.04 9.16 34.49
CA PHE A 186 -12.35 7.89 34.31
C PHE A 186 -13.14 6.92 33.43
N GLY A 187 -14.45 6.77 33.69
CA GLY A 187 -15.33 5.94 32.88
C GLY A 187 -15.36 6.39 31.42
N TYR A 188 -15.46 7.69 31.19
CA TYR A 188 -15.39 8.29 29.86
C TYR A 188 -14.05 7.98 29.17
N ALA A 189 -12.93 8.21 29.87
CA ALA A 189 -11.61 7.95 29.34
C ALA A 189 -11.43 6.48 28.95
N ALA A 190 -11.91 5.54 29.77
CA ALA A 190 -11.87 4.12 29.49
C ALA A 190 -12.68 3.76 28.24
N LEU A 191 -13.90 4.30 28.10
CA LEU A 191 -14.75 4.03 26.93
C LEU A 191 -14.10 4.56 25.65
N VAL A 192 -13.62 5.80 25.65
CA VAL A 192 -12.94 6.41 24.51
C VAL A 192 -11.71 5.57 24.12
N HIS A 193 -10.92 5.14 25.11
CA HIS A 193 -9.75 4.32 24.87
C HIS A 193 -10.12 2.99 24.19
N LEU A 194 -11.12 2.27 24.72
CA LEU A 194 -11.59 1.04 24.10
C LEU A 194 -12.14 1.27 22.69
N ALA A 195 -12.88 2.37 22.48
CA ALA A 195 -13.54 2.68 21.23
C ALA A 195 -12.56 2.85 20.05
N PHE A 196 -11.34 3.38 20.30
CA PHE A 196 -10.32 3.42 19.25
C PHE A 196 -9.40 2.18 19.29
N TYR A 197 -9.01 1.71 20.47
CA TYR A 197 -7.96 0.70 20.62
C TYR A 197 -8.42 -0.69 20.16
N VAL A 198 -9.65 -1.09 20.51
CA VAL A 198 -10.17 -2.42 20.19
C VAL A 198 -10.40 -2.58 18.68
N PRO A 199 -11.11 -1.68 17.97
CA PRO A 199 -11.33 -1.85 16.54
C PRO A 199 -10.04 -1.88 15.73
N ILE A 200 -9.07 -1.00 16.05
CA ILE A 200 -7.79 -0.95 15.34
C ILE A 200 -7.00 -2.24 15.56
N THR A 201 -6.99 -2.74 16.79
CA THR A 201 -6.30 -4.00 17.13
C THR A 201 -6.94 -5.19 16.44
N LEU A 202 -8.28 -5.30 16.46
CA LEU A 202 -9.01 -6.36 15.76
C LEU A 202 -8.77 -6.34 14.25
N TRP A 203 -8.76 -5.15 13.64
CA TRP A 203 -8.42 -4.99 12.22
C TRP A 203 -6.98 -5.45 11.93
N GLY A 204 -6.02 -5.02 12.74
CA GLY A 204 -4.62 -5.42 12.60
C GLY A 204 -4.43 -6.93 12.69
N VAL A 205 -5.00 -7.56 13.72
CA VAL A 205 -4.98 -9.02 13.91
C VAL A 205 -5.67 -9.72 12.72
N GLY A 206 -6.83 -9.24 12.28
CA GLY A 206 -7.54 -9.80 11.14
C GLY A 206 -6.72 -9.79 9.86
N ILE A 207 -5.99 -8.70 9.59
CA ILE A 207 -5.09 -8.61 8.43
C ILE A 207 -3.91 -9.57 8.57
N ILE A 208 -3.26 -9.65 9.73
CA ILE A 208 -2.12 -10.55 9.96
C ILE A 208 -2.55 -12.00 9.73
N VAL A 209 -3.69 -12.40 10.31
CA VAL A 209 -4.25 -13.74 10.15
C VAL A 209 -4.58 -14.03 8.69
N ALA A 210 -5.24 -13.11 7.99
CA ALA A 210 -5.57 -13.26 6.58
C ALA A 210 -4.32 -13.37 5.67
N TYR A 211 -3.27 -12.61 5.95
CA TYR A 211 -1.99 -12.71 5.24
C TYR A 211 -1.24 -14.01 5.58
N GLY A 212 -1.27 -14.44 6.84
CA GLY A 212 -0.70 -15.72 7.28
C GLY A 212 -1.31 -16.90 6.53
N PHE A 213 -2.63 -16.94 6.40
CA PHE A 213 -3.32 -17.97 5.61
C PHE A 213 -2.93 -17.96 4.13
N ARG A 214 -2.76 -16.77 3.53
CA ARG A 214 -2.31 -16.66 2.13
C ARG A 214 -0.88 -17.11 1.93
N LEU A 215 0.01 -16.78 2.87
CA LEU A 215 1.41 -17.21 2.82
C LEU A 215 1.50 -18.73 3.01
N GLY A 216 0.76 -19.29 3.97
CA GLY A 216 0.64 -20.74 4.17
C GLY A 216 0.16 -21.45 2.91
N ALA A 217 -0.95 -21.00 2.32
CA ALA A 217 -1.47 -21.57 1.07
C ALA A 217 -0.48 -21.48 -0.10
N ASN A 218 0.29 -20.38 -0.21
CA ASN A 218 1.31 -20.24 -1.25
C ASN A 218 2.52 -21.15 -1.00
N LEU A 219 2.95 -21.30 0.25
CA LEU A 219 4.04 -22.20 0.62
C LEU A 219 3.63 -23.66 0.45
N ASP A 220 2.40 -24.02 0.78
CA ASP A 220 1.84 -25.34 0.57
C ASP A 220 1.68 -25.62 -0.92
N ALA A 221 1.22 -24.65 -1.72
CA ALA A 221 1.19 -24.76 -3.18
C ALA A 221 2.61 -24.87 -3.78
N GLN A 222 3.61 -24.18 -3.22
CA GLN A 222 5.00 -24.28 -3.65
C GLN A 222 5.64 -25.62 -3.25
N LYS A 223 5.26 -26.19 -2.10
CA LYS A 223 5.69 -27.53 -1.68
C LYS A 223 4.99 -28.64 -2.46
N SER A 224 3.71 -28.44 -2.78
CA SER A 224 2.88 -29.37 -3.57
C SER A 224 3.19 -29.28 -5.07
N ALA A 225 3.66 -28.13 -5.53
CA ALA A 225 4.39 -28.02 -6.78
C ALA A 225 5.72 -28.73 -6.58
N SER A 226 5.70 -30.05 -6.73
CA SER A 226 6.90 -30.87 -6.79
C SER A 226 7.94 -30.14 -7.64
N PRO A 227 9.22 -30.04 -7.23
CA PRO A 227 10.25 -29.64 -8.18
C PRO A 227 10.10 -30.55 -9.41
N LEU A 228 10.27 -29.97 -10.59
CA LEU A 228 10.33 -30.60 -11.91
C LEU A 228 11.36 -31.75 -11.94
N GLY A 229 11.11 -32.81 -11.17
CA GLY A 229 12.06 -33.84 -10.75
C GLY A 229 11.41 -35.19 -10.50
N LEU A 230 10.11 -35.32 -10.81
CA LEU A 230 9.39 -36.58 -11.00
C LEU A 230 8.43 -36.43 -12.18
N LEU A 231 8.88 -35.79 -13.26
CA LEU A 231 8.24 -36.04 -14.55
C LEU A 231 8.71 -37.43 -14.95
N ASP A 232 7.77 -38.35 -15.12
CA ASP A 232 8.06 -39.61 -15.79
C ASP A 232 8.79 -39.28 -17.10
N PRO A 233 9.90 -39.95 -17.45
CA PRO A 233 10.57 -39.74 -18.73
C PRO A 233 9.63 -39.95 -19.94
N GLY A 234 8.48 -40.61 -19.73
CA GLY A 234 7.40 -40.78 -20.72
C GLY A 234 6.30 -39.71 -20.68
N GLN A 235 6.32 -38.77 -19.72
CA GLN A 235 5.35 -37.67 -19.65
C GLN A 235 5.72 -36.61 -20.69
N ARG A 236 5.15 -36.73 -21.89
CA ARG A 236 5.27 -35.70 -22.93
C ARG A 236 4.69 -34.38 -22.42
N PHE A 237 5.52 -33.35 -22.38
CA PHE A 237 5.04 -31.98 -22.31
C PHE A 237 4.22 -31.72 -23.56
N LEU A 238 2.94 -31.40 -23.39
CA LEU A 238 2.02 -31.17 -24.50
C LEU A 238 2.53 -30.00 -25.34
N THR A 239 3.03 -30.29 -26.54
CA THR A 239 3.43 -29.25 -27.48
C THR A 239 2.18 -28.71 -28.19
N PRO A 240 2.16 -27.42 -28.57
CA PRO A 240 1.11 -26.87 -29.41
C PRO A 240 0.96 -27.70 -30.70
N GLY A 241 -0.25 -28.22 -30.94
CA GLY A 241 -0.56 -29.03 -32.13
C GLY A 241 -0.63 -30.55 -31.94
N GLU A 242 -0.22 -31.09 -30.78
CA GLU A 242 -0.33 -32.54 -30.50
C GLU A 242 -1.74 -33.00 -30.07
N ARG A 243 -2.60 -32.07 -29.63
CA ARG A 243 -3.98 -32.34 -29.20
C ARG A 243 -4.98 -31.79 -30.21
N SER A 244 -6.10 -32.50 -30.42
CA SER A 244 -7.28 -31.91 -31.07
C SER A 244 -7.93 -30.89 -30.12
N ASP A 245 -7.39 -29.67 -30.12
CA ASP A 245 -7.90 -28.57 -29.32
C ASP A 245 -9.28 -28.12 -29.83
N PRO A 246 -10.18 -27.67 -28.92
CA PRO A 246 -11.50 -27.21 -29.30
C PRO A 246 -11.43 -26.01 -30.23
N ALA A 247 -12.42 -25.89 -31.12
CA ALA A 247 -12.54 -24.73 -32.00
C ALA A 247 -12.57 -23.43 -31.17
N PRO A 248 -11.69 -22.46 -31.45
CA PRO A 248 -11.56 -21.28 -30.63
C PRO A 248 -12.74 -20.34 -30.84
N SER A 249 -13.22 -19.74 -29.74
CA SER A 249 -14.28 -18.75 -29.81
C SER A 249 -13.80 -17.45 -30.47
N ALA A 250 -14.72 -16.67 -31.05
CA ALA A 250 -14.39 -15.38 -31.67
C ALA A 250 -13.70 -14.40 -30.70
N ILE A 251 -14.01 -14.47 -29.40
CA ILE A 251 -13.35 -13.65 -28.37
C ILE A 251 -11.92 -14.12 -28.10
N THR A 252 -11.67 -15.43 -28.11
CA THR A 252 -10.32 -15.98 -27.92
C THR A 252 -9.43 -15.61 -29.09
N ILE A 253 -9.92 -15.76 -30.33
CA ILE A 253 -9.20 -15.33 -31.54
C ILE A 253 -8.86 -13.84 -31.45
N ALA A 254 -9.86 -13.00 -31.16
CA ALA A 254 -9.69 -11.56 -31.05
C ALA A 254 -8.72 -11.15 -29.92
N LEU A 255 -8.65 -11.92 -28.83
CA LEU A 255 -7.73 -11.70 -27.73
C LEU A 255 -6.31 -12.12 -28.11
N CYS A 256 -6.13 -13.28 -28.73
CA CYS A 256 -4.83 -13.77 -29.20
C CYS A 256 -4.23 -12.84 -30.25
N GLU A 257 -5.03 -12.40 -31.23
CA GLU A 257 -4.64 -11.41 -32.25
C GLU A 257 -4.13 -10.10 -31.62
N ALA A 258 -4.69 -9.69 -30.48
CA ALA A 258 -4.26 -8.50 -29.76
C ALA A 258 -3.02 -8.71 -28.87
N LEU A 259 -2.67 -9.96 -28.57
CA LEU A 259 -1.54 -10.35 -27.72
C LEU A 259 -0.28 -10.70 -28.53
N ILE A 260 -0.43 -11.12 -29.79
CA ILE A 260 0.66 -11.43 -30.70
C ILE A 260 1.37 -10.13 -31.16
N PRO A 261 2.71 -10.10 -31.29
CA PRO A 261 3.47 -8.90 -31.69
C PRO A 261 3.07 -8.33 -33.07
N GLU A 262 3.18 -7.00 -33.29
CA GLU A 262 2.81 -6.36 -34.58
C GLU A 262 3.65 -6.85 -35.75
N GLU A 263 4.94 -7.07 -35.49
CA GLU A 263 5.96 -7.47 -36.46
C GLU A 263 5.69 -8.87 -37.06
N SER A 264 4.65 -9.56 -36.58
CA SER A 264 4.21 -10.87 -37.05
C SER A 264 3.28 -10.84 -38.27
N ALA A 265 2.87 -9.66 -38.74
CA ALA A 265 1.96 -9.52 -39.88
C ALA A 265 2.55 -10.09 -41.19
N ASP A 266 3.88 -10.13 -41.28
CA ASP A 266 4.63 -10.61 -42.44
C ASP A 266 4.82 -12.15 -42.45
N VAL A 267 4.37 -12.85 -41.40
CA VAL A 267 4.43 -14.32 -41.34
C VAL A 267 3.44 -14.93 -42.35
N PRO A 268 3.87 -15.89 -43.19
CA PRO A 268 2.97 -16.59 -44.11
C PRO A 268 1.79 -17.21 -43.36
N ALA A 269 0.59 -17.09 -43.93
CA ALA A 269 -0.64 -17.61 -43.32
C ALA A 269 -0.93 -17.10 -41.89
N HIS A 270 -0.59 -15.84 -41.58
CA HIS A 270 -0.82 -15.21 -40.27
C HIS A 270 -2.20 -15.50 -39.64
N ALA A 271 -3.28 -15.45 -40.44
CA ALA A 271 -4.63 -15.74 -39.95
C ALA A 271 -4.81 -17.18 -39.46
N GLU A 272 -4.11 -18.15 -40.06
CA GLU A 272 -4.09 -19.55 -39.65
C GLU A 272 -3.26 -19.73 -38.37
N VAL A 273 -2.10 -19.07 -38.29
CA VAL A 273 -1.25 -19.05 -37.10
C VAL A 273 -2.03 -18.51 -35.88
N VAL A 274 -2.74 -17.39 -36.04
CA VAL A 274 -3.55 -16.79 -34.98
C VAL A 274 -4.66 -17.76 -34.52
N LYS A 275 -5.33 -18.44 -35.46
CA LYS A 275 -6.35 -19.43 -35.13
C LYS A 275 -5.76 -20.62 -34.37
N SER A 276 -4.61 -21.14 -34.81
CA SER A 276 -3.89 -22.22 -34.13
C SER A 276 -3.51 -21.84 -32.69
N CYS A 277 -2.95 -20.64 -32.50
CA CYS A 277 -2.63 -20.10 -31.18
C CYS A 277 -3.87 -19.95 -30.29
N ALA A 278 -4.99 -19.52 -30.88
CA ALA A 278 -6.26 -19.38 -30.18
C ALA A 278 -6.86 -20.72 -29.78
N SER A 279 -6.76 -21.75 -30.63
CA SER A 279 -7.19 -23.13 -30.32
C SER A 279 -6.41 -23.66 -29.12
N PHE A 280 -5.08 -23.56 -29.16
CA PHE A 280 -4.22 -23.97 -28.05
C PHE A 280 -4.54 -23.21 -26.76
N THR A 281 -4.62 -21.88 -26.84
CA THR A 281 -4.97 -21.03 -25.69
C THR A 281 -6.33 -21.42 -25.10
N ALA A 282 -7.33 -21.69 -25.96
CA ALA A 282 -8.65 -22.16 -25.53
C ALA A 282 -8.58 -23.53 -24.84
N GLY A 283 -7.81 -24.47 -25.38
CA GLY A 283 -7.57 -25.79 -24.80
C GLY A 283 -6.97 -25.70 -23.40
N GLN A 284 -5.95 -24.85 -23.21
CA GLN A 284 -5.30 -24.63 -21.91
C GLN A 284 -6.24 -23.97 -20.89
N LEU A 285 -7.04 -22.99 -21.32
CA LEU A 285 -8.03 -22.35 -20.45
C LEU A 285 -9.19 -23.31 -20.09
N ALA A 286 -9.55 -24.21 -20.99
CA ALA A 286 -10.57 -25.22 -20.75
C ALA A 286 -10.10 -26.32 -19.77
N ALA A 287 -8.79 -26.58 -19.73
CA ALA A 287 -8.18 -27.53 -18.79
C ALA A 287 -8.09 -26.98 -17.34
N LEU A 288 -8.40 -25.70 -17.11
CA LEU A 288 -8.37 -25.13 -15.77
C LEU A 288 -9.39 -25.80 -14.82
N PRO A 289 -9.06 -25.92 -13.52
CA PRO A 289 -10.01 -26.30 -12.47
C PRO A 289 -11.29 -25.48 -12.56
N PHE A 290 -12.44 -26.09 -12.26
CA PHE A 290 -13.77 -25.47 -12.43
C PHE A 290 -13.86 -24.06 -11.83
N ARG A 291 -13.34 -23.87 -10.60
CA ARG A 291 -13.34 -22.56 -9.92
C ARG A 291 -12.58 -21.49 -10.71
N LEU A 292 -11.41 -21.83 -11.27
CA LEU A 292 -10.61 -20.91 -12.07
C LEU A 292 -11.28 -20.59 -13.41
N ARG A 293 -11.98 -21.56 -14.03
CA ARG A 293 -12.81 -21.30 -15.22
C ARG A 293 -13.94 -20.31 -14.93
N VAL A 294 -14.60 -20.44 -13.79
CA VAL A 294 -15.65 -19.49 -13.36
C VAL A 294 -15.06 -18.09 -13.18
N TYR A 295 -13.94 -17.95 -12.46
CA TYR A 295 -13.30 -16.64 -12.27
C TYR A 295 -12.82 -16.02 -13.58
N TYR A 296 -12.23 -16.82 -14.47
CA TYR A 296 -11.85 -16.36 -15.79
C TYR A 296 -13.06 -15.89 -16.59
N GLY A 297 -14.18 -16.63 -16.55
CA GLY A 297 -15.44 -16.23 -17.20
C GLY A 297 -15.98 -14.90 -16.68
N VAL A 298 -16.00 -14.69 -15.35
CA VAL A 298 -16.39 -13.42 -14.73
C VAL A 298 -15.46 -12.28 -15.15
N GLY A 299 -14.15 -12.52 -15.17
CA GLY A 299 -13.17 -11.52 -15.63
C GLY A 299 -13.32 -11.16 -17.10
N MET A 300 -13.58 -12.14 -17.97
CA MET A 300 -13.86 -11.91 -19.39
C MET A 300 -15.19 -11.18 -19.60
N LEU A 301 -16.20 -11.43 -18.77
CA LEU A 301 -17.43 -10.64 -18.76
C LEU A 301 -17.13 -9.18 -18.39
N ALA A 302 -16.33 -8.94 -17.34
CA ALA A 302 -15.93 -7.60 -16.94
C ALA A 302 -15.16 -6.86 -18.06
N LEU A 303 -14.23 -7.54 -18.73
CA LEU A 303 -13.52 -6.99 -19.90
C LEU A 303 -14.51 -6.58 -20.99
N ARG A 304 -15.47 -7.46 -21.34
CA ARG A 304 -16.48 -7.19 -22.38
C ARG A 304 -17.37 -6.01 -22.02
N THR A 305 -17.85 -5.95 -20.78
CA THR A 305 -18.70 -4.86 -20.30
C THR A 305 -17.93 -3.55 -20.29
N ALA A 306 -16.69 -3.53 -19.79
CA ALA A 306 -15.85 -2.35 -19.80
C ALA A 306 -15.52 -1.87 -21.23
N THR A 307 -15.27 -2.80 -22.15
CA THR A 307 -15.08 -2.46 -23.57
C THR A 307 -16.33 -1.82 -24.17
N LEU A 308 -17.51 -2.38 -23.90
CA LEU A 308 -18.78 -1.84 -24.39
C LEU A 308 -19.04 -0.44 -23.82
N LEU A 309 -18.85 -0.25 -22.52
CA LEU A 309 -19.00 1.05 -21.86
C LEU A 309 -18.02 2.10 -22.41
N ARG A 310 -16.79 1.70 -22.76
CA ARG A 310 -15.75 2.62 -23.19
C ARG A 310 -15.83 3.02 -24.66
N PHE A 311 -16.22 2.09 -25.53
CA PHE A 311 -16.15 2.24 -27.00
C PHE A 311 -17.51 2.11 -27.70
N ALA A 312 -18.60 1.84 -26.96
CA ALA A 312 -19.94 1.58 -27.50
C ALA A 312 -19.98 0.46 -28.56
N ARG A 313 -18.95 -0.39 -28.59
CA ARG A 313 -18.81 -1.51 -29.52
C ARG A 313 -18.28 -2.74 -28.76
N PRO A 314 -18.72 -3.95 -29.11
CA PRO A 314 -18.20 -5.17 -28.50
C PRO A 314 -16.73 -5.37 -28.89
N PHE A 315 -15.95 -6.00 -28.00
CA PHE A 315 -14.52 -6.21 -28.16
C PHE A 315 -14.10 -6.81 -29.51
N CYS A 316 -14.84 -7.82 -29.99
CA CYS A 316 -14.56 -8.48 -31.27
C CYS A 316 -14.78 -7.57 -32.50
N LYS A 317 -15.55 -6.48 -32.37
CA LYS A 317 -15.82 -5.53 -33.46
C LYS A 317 -14.94 -4.27 -33.39
N LEU A 318 -13.96 -4.23 -32.48
CA LEU A 318 -12.98 -3.15 -32.43
C LEU A 318 -11.91 -3.36 -33.49
N ASP A 319 -11.46 -2.26 -34.09
CA ASP A 319 -10.28 -2.23 -34.96
C ASP A 319 -9.06 -2.78 -34.22
N GLN A 320 -8.19 -3.52 -34.92
CA GLN A 320 -7.06 -4.25 -34.34
C GLN A 320 -6.16 -3.36 -33.45
N ARG A 321 -5.81 -2.16 -33.93
CA ARG A 321 -5.03 -1.17 -33.16
C ARG A 321 -5.68 -0.76 -31.83
N ARG A 322 -7.00 -0.55 -31.84
CA ARG A 322 -7.77 -0.16 -30.64
C ARG A 322 -7.87 -1.34 -29.66
N ARG A 323 -8.12 -2.53 -30.20
CA ARG A 323 -8.19 -3.78 -29.42
C ARG A 323 -6.88 -4.05 -28.69
N ARG A 324 -5.74 -3.93 -29.38
CA ARG A 324 -4.42 -4.14 -28.79
C ARG A 324 -4.08 -3.15 -27.69
N ARG A 325 -4.24 -1.84 -27.93
CA ARG A 325 -4.06 -0.83 -26.86
C ARG A 325 -4.93 -1.10 -25.64
N TRP A 326 -6.16 -1.56 -25.86
CA TRP A 326 -7.06 -1.93 -24.77
C TRP A 326 -6.57 -3.15 -23.99
N VAL A 327 -6.14 -4.21 -24.68
CA VAL A 327 -5.57 -5.41 -24.05
C VAL A 327 -4.27 -5.08 -23.30
N GLU A 328 -3.39 -4.27 -23.88
CA GLU A 328 -2.15 -3.82 -23.22
C GLU A 328 -2.44 -3.02 -21.94
N ALA A 329 -3.43 -2.12 -21.97
CA ALA A 329 -3.87 -1.38 -20.79
C ALA A 329 -4.38 -2.31 -19.67
N TRP A 330 -5.00 -3.44 -20.02
CA TRP A 330 -5.43 -4.43 -19.04
C TRP A 330 -4.29 -5.34 -18.58
N ALA A 331 -3.36 -5.69 -19.49
CA ALA A 331 -2.28 -6.63 -19.22
C ALA A 331 -1.12 -6.01 -18.42
N TYR A 332 -0.93 -4.70 -18.54
CA TYR A 332 0.18 -3.96 -17.91
C TYR A 332 -0.26 -2.74 -17.11
N GLY A 333 -1.55 -2.40 -17.10
CA GLY A 333 -2.04 -1.22 -16.40
C GLY A 333 -2.00 -1.32 -14.87
N ARG A 334 -2.51 -0.27 -14.23
CA ARG A 334 -2.48 -0.09 -12.77
C ARG A 334 -3.38 -1.07 -12.01
N LEU A 335 -4.37 -1.67 -12.68
CA LEU A 335 -5.34 -2.59 -12.06
C LEU A 335 -4.74 -4.00 -11.92
N SER A 336 -4.52 -4.46 -10.68
CA SER A 336 -3.95 -5.78 -10.38
C SER A 336 -4.80 -6.94 -10.92
N LEU A 337 -6.13 -6.81 -10.87
CA LEU A 337 -7.07 -7.82 -11.36
C LEU A 337 -6.99 -7.99 -12.88
N GLY A 338 -6.85 -6.89 -13.64
CA GLY A 338 -6.68 -6.96 -15.10
C GLY A 338 -5.40 -7.69 -15.49
N ARG A 339 -4.30 -7.41 -14.79
CA ARG A 339 -3.01 -8.10 -14.99
C ARG A 339 -3.11 -9.59 -14.67
N ALA A 340 -3.83 -9.96 -13.61
CA ALA A 340 -4.05 -11.35 -13.24
C ALA A 340 -4.91 -12.10 -14.29
N LEU A 341 -5.97 -11.46 -14.78
CA LEU A 341 -6.87 -12.01 -15.80
C LEU A 341 -6.12 -12.34 -17.11
N LEU A 342 -5.27 -11.43 -17.57
CA LEU A 342 -4.58 -11.58 -18.86
C LEU A 342 -3.26 -12.35 -18.80
N ARG A 343 -2.78 -12.72 -17.60
CA ARG A 343 -1.50 -13.43 -17.44
C ARG A 343 -1.48 -14.78 -18.17
N ALA A 344 -2.46 -15.64 -17.87
CA ALA A 344 -2.56 -16.98 -18.44
C ALA A 344 -2.82 -17.01 -19.96
N PRO A 345 -3.80 -16.26 -20.51
CA PRO A 345 -4.00 -16.23 -21.96
C PRO A 345 -2.79 -15.64 -22.67
N ARG A 346 -2.13 -14.61 -22.11
CA ARG A 346 -0.91 -14.06 -22.72
C ARG A 346 0.24 -15.06 -22.78
N SER A 347 0.55 -15.75 -21.68
CA SER A 347 1.66 -16.70 -21.66
C SER A 347 1.42 -17.87 -22.61
N THR A 348 0.21 -18.41 -22.65
CA THR A 348 -0.16 -19.53 -23.51
C THR A 348 -0.24 -19.14 -24.99
N THR A 349 -0.75 -17.96 -25.31
CA THR A 349 -0.75 -17.44 -26.70
C THR A 349 0.66 -17.18 -27.21
N LEU A 350 1.53 -16.55 -26.40
CA LEU A 350 2.91 -16.29 -26.83
C LEU A 350 3.71 -17.58 -26.99
N LEU A 351 3.52 -18.55 -26.09
CA LEU A 351 4.12 -19.88 -26.22
C LEU A 351 3.69 -20.53 -27.54
N ALA A 352 2.38 -20.61 -27.80
CA ALA A 352 1.85 -21.19 -29.03
C ALA A 352 2.34 -20.48 -30.29
N TYR A 353 2.48 -19.15 -30.22
CA TYR A 353 2.96 -18.35 -31.33
C TYR A 353 4.42 -18.64 -31.66
N TYR A 354 5.32 -18.61 -30.67
CA TYR A 354 6.76 -18.86 -30.91
C TYR A 354 7.10 -20.33 -31.19
N GLU A 355 6.23 -21.26 -30.80
CA GLU A 355 6.38 -22.69 -31.12
C GLU A 355 5.70 -23.08 -32.45
N HIS A 356 4.99 -22.16 -33.11
CA HIS A 356 4.32 -22.47 -34.38
C HIS A 356 5.34 -22.68 -35.52
N PRO A 357 5.25 -23.77 -36.31
CA PRO A 357 6.24 -24.08 -37.36
C PRO A 357 6.45 -22.95 -38.38
N ALA A 358 5.37 -22.29 -38.81
CA ALA A 358 5.44 -21.15 -39.73
C ALA A 358 6.18 -19.93 -39.14
N VAL A 359 6.08 -19.74 -37.81
CA VAL A 359 6.76 -18.64 -37.11
C VAL A 359 8.23 -18.98 -36.89
N GLN A 360 8.55 -20.22 -36.50
CA GLN A 360 9.93 -20.69 -36.39
C GLN A 360 10.68 -20.59 -37.73
N GLY A 361 10.03 -20.99 -38.82
CA GLY A 361 10.57 -20.86 -40.18
C GLY A 361 10.82 -19.41 -40.58
N ALA A 362 9.89 -18.49 -40.28
CA ALA A 362 10.06 -17.06 -40.55
C ALA A 362 11.17 -16.41 -39.71
N LEU A 363 11.41 -16.92 -38.50
CA LEU A 363 12.47 -16.46 -37.59
C LEU A 363 13.85 -17.07 -37.91
N GLY A 364 13.96 -17.95 -38.90
CA GLY A 364 15.22 -18.64 -39.25
C GLY A 364 15.71 -19.60 -38.16
N VAL A 365 14.82 -20.05 -37.27
CA VAL A 365 15.13 -21.01 -36.23
C VAL A 365 14.88 -22.40 -36.82
N GLU A 366 15.93 -23.21 -36.98
CA GLU A 366 15.74 -24.61 -37.39
C GLU A 366 14.78 -25.32 -36.42
N PRO A 367 13.83 -26.14 -36.92
CA PRO A 367 12.91 -26.88 -36.07
C PRO A 367 13.73 -27.65 -35.07
N SER A 368 13.63 -27.24 -33.81
CA SER A 368 14.63 -27.59 -32.82
C SER A 368 14.86 -29.11 -32.81
N SER A 369 16.13 -29.51 -32.85
CA SER A 369 16.63 -30.85 -32.52
C SER A 369 16.28 -31.30 -31.09
N ARG A 370 15.28 -30.69 -30.44
CA ARG A 370 14.74 -31.08 -29.14
C ARG A 370 13.93 -32.37 -29.19
N SER A 371 13.48 -32.82 -30.37
CA SER A 371 13.01 -34.20 -30.52
C SER A 371 14.12 -35.23 -30.25
N ALA A 372 15.41 -34.87 -30.41
CA ALA A 372 16.54 -35.74 -30.09
C ALA A 372 17.16 -35.41 -28.71
N ALA A 373 16.97 -34.20 -28.19
CA ALA A 373 17.45 -33.81 -26.85
C ALA A 373 16.56 -34.33 -25.70
N SER A 374 15.50 -35.08 -26.00
CA SER A 374 14.74 -35.86 -25.01
C SER A 374 15.64 -36.88 -24.28
N ASP A 375 16.71 -37.36 -24.92
CA ASP A 375 17.60 -38.38 -24.34
C ASP A 375 18.86 -37.81 -23.67
N ALA A 376 19.16 -36.52 -23.86
CA ALA A 376 20.48 -35.97 -23.51
C ALA A 376 20.49 -34.96 -22.35
N VAL A 377 19.35 -34.52 -21.83
CA VAL A 377 19.31 -33.61 -20.67
C VAL A 377 19.09 -34.40 -19.38
N ILE A 378 20.03 -35.31 -19.10
CA ILE A 378 20.31 -35.74 -17.73
C ILE A 378 21.04 -34.55 -17.08
N LEU A 379 20.26 -33.63 -16.50
CA LEU A 379 20.78 -32.65 -15.55
C LEU A 379 21.31 -33.42 -14.33
N GLN A 380 22.59 -33.81 -14.38
CA GLN A 380 23.33 -34.23 -13.19
C GLN A 380 23.47 -33.04 -12.24
N LEU A 381 22.42 -32.77 -11.46
CA LEU A 381 22.54 -31.98 -10.25
C LEU A 381 23.19 -32.88 -9.18
N LYS A 382 24.52 -32.75 -9.10
CA LYS A 382 25.35 -33.30 -8.03
C LYS A 382 24.76 -32.88 -6.68
N PRO A 383 24.42 -33.80 -5.76
CA PRO A 383 23.92 -33.41 -4.45
C PRO A 383 25.03 -32.68 -3.69
N GLY A 384 24.73 -31.45 -3.26
CA GLY A 384 25.60 -30.69 -2.39
C GLY A 384 25.89 -31.47 -1.12
N ARG A 385 27.17 -31.78 -0.90
CA ARG A 385 27.68 -32.32 0.37
C ARG A 385 27.22 -31.40 1.51
N ARG A 386 26.39 -31.92 2.41
CA ARG A 386 26.34 -31.44 3.79
C ARG A 386 27.69 -31.77 4.42
N ALA A 387 28.53 -30.76 4.64
CA ALA A 387 29.66 -30.88 5.54
C ALA A 387 29.14 -30.59 6.95
N ASN A 388 28.96 -31.65 7.74
CA ASN A 388 29.10 -31.58 9.18
C ASN A 388 30.58 -31.34 9.49
N GLY A 389 30.84 -30.44 10.43
CA GLY A 389 32.13 -30.15 11.04
C GLY A 389 31.90 -29.18 12.17
#